data_AF-A0A6L3Y0A8-F1
#
_entry.id   AF-A0A6L3Y0A8-F1
#
_cell.length_a   1.000
_cell.length_b   1.000
_cell.length_c   1.000
_cell.angle_alpha   90.00
_cell.angle_beta   90.00
_cell.angle_gamma   90.00
#
_symmetry.space_group_name_H-M   'P 1'
#
loop_
_entity.id
_entity.type
_entity.pdbx_description
1 polymer ?
#
loop_
_entity_poly.entity_id
_entity_poly.type
_entity_poly.pdbx_seq_one_letter_code
_entity_poly.pdbx_strand_id
1 'polypeptide(L)' 'RNAVSSEHCEECDEPIPEPRRAAVPGCQTCAECQSVIELKNKQRGM' A
#
# COMPACT_ATOMS: atom_id res chain seq x y z
N ARG A 1 -3.23 -1.70 -17.87
CA ARG A 1 -4.24 -2.07 -16.86
C ARG A 1 -4.16 -1.07 -15.73
N ASN A 2 -5.12 -0.14 -15.65
CA ASN A 2 -5.22 0.78 -14.51
C ASN A 2 -5.91 -0.01 -13.39
N ALA A 3 -5.16 -0.40 -12.36
CA ALA A 3 -5.70 -1.16 -11.24
C ALA A 3 -6.40 -0.19 -10.26
N VAL A 4 -7.57 -0.58 -9.76
CA VAL A 4 -8.32 0.23 -8.80
C VAL A 4 -7.61 0.15 -7.45
N SER A 5 -7.25 1.31 -6.89
CA SER A 5 -6.67 1.40 -5.55
C SER A 5 -7.75 1.22 -4.48
N SER A 6 -7.43 0.56 -3.39
CA SER A 6 -8.32 0.43 -2.24
C SER A 6 -8.52 1.78 -1.55
N GLU A 7 -9.71 1.97 -0.98
CA GLU A 7 -10.04 3.18 -0.22
C GLU A 7 -9.54 3.09 1.24
N HIS A 8 -9.38 1.87 1.76
CA HIS A 8 -8.89 1.57 3.10
C HIS A 8 -7.72 0.59 3.03
N CYS A 9 -6.79 0.70 3.98
CA CYS A 9 -5.61 -0.13 4.07
C CYS A 9 -5.98 -1.55 4.53
N GLU A 10 -5.56 -2.58 3.79
CA GLU A 10 -5.84 -3.97 4.16
C GLU A 10 -5.15 -4.43 5.45
N GLU A 11 -4.14 -3.70 5.94
CA GLU A 11 -3.36 -4.08 7.13
C GLU A 11 -3.83 -3.36 8.42
N CYS A 12 -4.24 -2.10 8.32
CA CYS A 12 -4.61 -1.28 9.48
C CYS A 12 -6.03 -0.70 9.43
N ASP A 13 -6.80 -0.98 8.36
CA ASP A 13 -8.15 -0.47 8.10
C ASP A 13 -8.26 1.08 8.02
N GLU A 14 -7.14 1.81 8.06
CA GLU A 14 -7.15 3.26 7.92
C GLU A 14 -7.40 3.69 6.45
N PRO A 15 -8.07 4.84 6.22
CA PRO A 15 -8.31 5.34 4.88
C PRO A 15 -6.99 5.62 4.15
N ILE A 16 -6.85 5.11 2.93
CA ILE A 16 -5.70 5.37 2.06
C ILE A 16 -5.87 6.75 1.43
N PRO A 17 -4.95 7.71 1.64
CA PRO A 17 -5.12 9.07 1.16
C PRO A 17 -5.10 9.14 -0.37
N GLU A 18 -5.87 10.06 -0.97
CA GLU A 18 -5.95 10.24 -2.44
C GLU A 18 -4.59 10.40 -3.13
N PRO A 19 -3.63 11.21 -2.61
CA PRO A 19 -2.29 11.28 -3.18
C PRO A 19 -1.60 9.92 -3.31
N ARG A 20 -1.84 9.01 -2.35
CA ARG A 20 -1.27 7.65 -2.39
C ARG A 20 -1.93 6.82 -3.49
N ARG A 21 -3.26 6.87 -3.61
CA ARG A 21 -4.02 6.16 -4.65
C ARG A 21 -3.67 6.65 -6.06
N ALA A 22 -3.39 7.95 -6.22
CA ALA A 22 -2.98 8.55 -7.49
C ALA A 22 -1.52 8.23 -7.85
N ALA A 23 -0.60 8.28 -6.88
CA ALA A 23 0.82 7.99 -7.11
C ALA A 23 1.08 6.50 -7.40
N VAL A 24 0.32 5.59 -6.77
CA VAL A 24 0.43 4.15 -6.98
C VAL A 24 -0.96 3.58 -7.30
N PRO A 25 -1.37 3.58 -8.59
CA PRO A 25 -2.61 2.96 -9.01
C PRO A 25 -2.63 1.47 -8.66
N GLY A 26 -3.67 1.04 -7.94
CA GLY A 26 -3.80 -0.31 -7.43
C GLY A 26 -3.23 -0.54 -6.03
N CYS A 27 -2.83 0.50 -5.29
CA CYS A 27 -2.36 0.30 -3.92
C CYS A 27 -3.46 -0.29 -3.03
N GLN A 28 -3.13 -1.33 -2.28
CA GLN A 28 -4.03 -1.98 -1.32
C GLN A 28 -3.71 -1.60 0.14
N THR A 29 -2.55 -0.97 0.38
CA THR A 29 -2.04 -0.61 1.70
C THR A 29 -1.66 0.87 1.78
N CYS A 30 -1.71 1.44 2.98
CA CYS A 30 -1.21 2.78 3.25
C CYS A 30 0.33 2.83 3.13
N ALA A 31 0.90 4.03 3.05
CA ALA A 31 2.35 4.20 2.86
C ALA A 31 3.19 3.61 4.02
N GLU A 32 2.68 3.70 5.25
CA GLU A 32 3.36 3.17 6.44
C GLU A 32 3.38 1.64 6.42
N CYS A 33 2.22 1.00 6.28
CA CYS A 33 2.13 -0.46 6.19
C CYS A 33 2.92 -1.01 4.99
N GLN A 34 2.89 -0.32 3.84
CA GLN A 34 3.69 -0.70 2.68
C GLN A 34 5.19 -0.69 3.01
N SER A 35 5.68 0.35 3.71
CA SER A 35 7.09 0.45 4.11
C SER A 35 7.50 -0.71 5.03
N VAL A 36 6.60 -1.14 5.93
CA VAL A 36 6.82 -2.32 6.79
C VAL A 36 6.87 -3.61 5.97
N ILE A 37 5.97 -3.78 5.00
CA ILE A 37 5.95 -4.96 4.10
C ILE A 37 7.26 -5.01 3.29
N GLU A 38 7.70 -3.89 2.72
CA GLU A 38 8.94 -3.81 1.96
C GLU A 38 10.16 -4.14 2.83
N LEU A 39 10.21 -3.63 4.06
CA LEU A 39 11.27 -3.97 5.01
C LEU A 39 11.28 -5.48 5.33
N LYS A 40 10.10 -6.07 5.59
CA LYS A 40 9.94 -7.52 5.83
C LYS A 40 10.40 -8.34 4.62
N ASN A 41 10.06 -7.92 3.40
CA ASN A 41 10.46 -8.60 2.17
C ASN A 41 11.98 -8.55 1.96
N LYS A 42 12.59 -7.38 2.21
CA LYS A 42 14.05 -7.21 2.17
C LYS A 42 14.77 -8.11 3.19
N GLN A 43 14.21 -8.24 4.40
CA GLN A 43 14.75 -9.14 5.43
C GLN A 43 14.66 -10.62 5.02
N ARG A 44 13.66 -10.98 4.23
CA ARG A 44 13.41 -12.34 3.73
C ARG A 44 14.15 -12.66 2.42
N GLY A 45 14.92 -11.71 1.88
CA GLY A 45 15.69 -11.90 0.65
C GLY A 45 14.82 -12.09 -0.61
N MET A 46 13.59 -11.55 -0.59
CA MET A 46 12.68 -11.55 -1.76
C MET A 46 13.03 -10.43 -2.73
#